data_AF-A0AAW1NJZ2-F1
#
_entry.id   AF-A0AAW1NJZ2-F1
#
_cell.length_a   1.000
_cell.length_b   1.000
_cell.length_c   1.000
_cell.angle_alpha   90.00
_cell.angle_beta   90.00
_cell.angle_gamma   90.00
#
_symmetry.space_group_name_H-M   'P 1'
#
loop_
_entity.id
_entity.type
_entity.pdbx_description
1 polymer ?
#
loop_
_entity_poly.entity_id
_entity_poly.type
_entity_poly.pdbx_seq_one_letter_code
_entity_poly.pdbx_strand_id
1 'polypeptide(L)'
;MATPLVLRLHTVLGIKNKKFCEWVAARFDCGARYSMVVKIVCKNEFVEERVVHQVEQWLGREWSKKEVIITKYPDDVEKIIFRHSAQDTHFWKGHYGMKMAGAVVKLVMESPDTADKGFFVID
;
A
#
# COMPACT_ATOMS: atom_id res chain seq x y z
N MET A 1 -12.40 -7.54 10.73
CA MET A 1 -11.57 -7.74 9.51
C MET A 1 -11.65 -6.47 8.69
N ALA A 2 -10.53 -5.79 8.42
CA ALA A 2 -10.52 -4.66 7.50
C ALA A 2 -10.66 -5.19 6.07
N THR A 3 -11.60 -4.64 5.32
CA THR A 3 -11.79 -4.97 3.90
C THR A 3 -10.56 -4.47 3.13
N PRO A 4 -9.88 -5.29 2.34
CA PRO A 4 -8.74 -4.83 1.56
C PRO A 4 -9.20 -3.78 0.55
N LEU A 5 -8.50 -2.64 0.49
CA LEU A 5 -8.64 -1.72 -0.63
C LEU A 5 -8.06 -2.40 -1.88
N VAL A 6 -8.91 -2.84 -2.79
CA VAL A 6 -8.47 -3.46 -4.05
C VAL A 6 -8.65 -2.43 -5.15
N LEU A 7 -7.54 -1.83 -5.59
CA LEU A 7 -7.51 -1.02 -6.81
C LEU A 7 -7.33 -1.96 -8.01
N ARG A 8 -8.29 -2.03 -8.92
CA ARG A 8 -8.07 -2.69 -10.21
C ARG A 8 -7.69 -1.63 -11.23
N LEU A 9 -6.52 -1.79 -11.81
CA LEU A 9 -6.05 -0.96 -12.90
C LEU A 9 -6.00 -1.83 -14.15
N HIS A 10 -6.87 -1.54 -15.11
CA HIS A 10 -6.77 -2.11 -16.44
C HIS A 10 -5.60 -1.42 -17.16
N THR A 11 -4.74 -2.23 -17.78
CA THR A 11 -3.37 -1.94 -18.22
C THR A 11 -3.15 -0.56 -18.85
N VAL A 12 -2.05 0.10 -18.45
CA VAL A 12 -1.56 1.35 -19.03
C VAL A 12 -0.08 1.16 -19.40
N LEU A 13 0.21 1.25 -20.70
CA LEU A 13 1.57 1.39 -21.21
C LEU A 13 2.21 2.68 -20.64
N GLY A 14 3.47 2.63 -20.22
CA GLY A 14 4.26 3.83 -19.86
C GLY A 14 4.37 4.20 -18.36
N ILE A 15 3.82 3.41 -17.44
CA ILE A 15 4.06 3.61 -16.00
C ILE A 15 5.33 2.88 -15.59
N LYS A 16 6.41 3.58 -15.21
CA LYS A 16 7.67 2.98 -14.73
C LYS A 16 7.79 2.84 -13.22
N ASN A 17 7.22 3.76 -12.44
CA ASN A 17 7.31 3.69 -10.98
C ASN A 17 5.92 3.61 -10.34
N LYS A 18 5.73 2.60 -9.48
CA LYS A 18 4.57 2.49 -8.62
C LYS A 18 4.99 2.76 -7.18
N LYS A 19 4.41 3.78 -6.56
CA LYS A 19 4.67 4.17 -5.17
C LYS A 19 3.43 3.92 -4.32
N PHE A 20 3.65 3.31 -3.18
CA PHE A 20 2.62 2.94 -2.22
C PHE A 20 2.99 3.55 -0.89
N CYS A 21 2.10 4.30 -0.26
CA CYS A 21 2.38 4.80 1.08
C CYS A 21 1.13 4.95 1.94
N GLU A 22 1.35 4.91 3.24
CA GLU A 22 0.33 5.10 4.27
C GLU A 22 0.97 5.68 5.54
N TRP A 23 0.23 6.48 6.28
CA TRP A 23 0.60 6.90 7.62
C TRP A 23 0.03 5.96 8.66
N VAL A 24 0.85 5.56 9.63
CA VAL A 24 0.44 4.65 10.71
C VAL A 24 0.86 5.17 12.08
N ALA A 25 0.01 4.98 13.09
CA ALA A 25 0.29 5.37 14.48
C ALA A 25 -0.29 4.37 15.48
N ALA A 26 0.48 4.04 16.53
CA ALA A 26 0.00 3.24 17.64
C ALA A 26 -0.54 4.15 18.75
N ARG A 27 -1.47 3.63 19.56
CA ARG A 27 -1.82 4.29 20.82
C ARG A 27 -0.63 4.26 21.78
N PHE A 28 -0.62 5.18 22.72
CA PHE A 28 0.43 5.21 23.73
C PHE A 28 0.31 4.08 24.74
N ASP A 29 -0.91 3.63 25.06
CA ASP A 29 -1.18 2.71 26.17
C ASP A 29 -1.21 1.24 25.74
N CYS A 30 -1.01 0.94 24.46
CA CYS A 30 -1.06 -0.40 23.93
C CYS A 30 -0.07 -0.57 22.78
N GLY A 31 0.72 -1.63 22.82
CA GLY A 31 1.53 -2.02 21.67
C GLY A 31 0.65 -2.45 20.49
N ALA A 32 1.14 -2.23 19.27
CA ALA A 32 0.41 -2.59 18.06
C ALA A 32 1.35 -3.01 16.93
N ARG A 33 0.85 -3.89 16.08
CA ARG A 33 1.51 -4.34 14.85
C ARG A 33 0.68 -3.94 13.63
N TYR A 34 1.39 -3.52 12.60
CA TYR A 34 0.90 -3.16 11.28
C TYR A 34 1.56 -4.04 10.21
N SER A 35 0.80 -4.36 9.16
CA SER A 35 1.30 -5.03 7.96
C SER A 35 0.68 -4.42 6.71
N MET A 36 1.55 -3.99 5.80
CA MET A 36 1.24 -3.61 4.42
C MET A 36 1.70 -4.71 3.47
N VAL A 37 0.87 -5.10 2.52
CA VAL A 37 1.22 -5.99 1.42
C VAL A 37 0.82 -5.31 0.12
N VAL A 38 1.79 -5.14 -0.75
CA VAL A 38 1.61 -4.62 -2.11
C VAL A 38 1.87 -5.76 -3.06
N LYS A 39 0.96 -6.02 -4.00
CA LYS A 39 1.16 -7.01 -5.05
C LYS A 39 0.81 -6.45 -6.42
N ILE A 40 1.76 -6.43 -7.32
CA ILE A 40 1.56 -6.17 -8.75
C ILE A 40 1.38 -7.52 -9.43
N VAL A 41 0.19 -7.79 -9.97
CA VAL A 41 -0.09 -9.02 -10.71
C VAL A 41 0.01 -8.73 -12.19
N CYS A 42 0.81 -9.55 -12.88
CA CYS A 42 0.97 -9.58 -14.32
C CYS A 42 0.37 -10.90 -14.86
N LYS A 43 0.38 -11.13 -16.18
CA LYS A 43 -0.34 -12.29 -16.76
C LYS A 43 0.17 -13.64 -16.23
N ASN A 44 1.49 -13.77 -16.09
CA ASN A 44 2.14 -15.04 -15.72
C ASN A 44 2.94 -14.99 -14.42
N GLU A 45 3.06 -13.81 -13.79
CA GLU A 45 3.86 -13.63 -12.59
C GLU A 45 3.31 -12.50 -11.72
N PHE A 46 3.91 -12.32 -10.54
CA PHE A 46 3.61 -11.19 -9.68
C PHE A 46 4.85 -10.71 -8.94
N VAL A 47 4.86 -9.42 -8.62
CA VAL A 47 5.81 -8.81 -7.69
C VAL A 47 5.07 -8.49 -6.40
N GLU A 48 5.56 -8.99 -5.26
CA GLU A 48 4.98 -8.72 -3.94
C GLU A 48 6.02 -8.07 -3.03
N GLU A 49 5.60 -7.01 -2.34
CA GLU A 49 6.38 -6.35 -1.29
C GLU A 49 5.57 -6.32 0.00
N ARG A 50 6.26 -6.52 1.14
CA ARG A 50 5.63 -6.51 2.47
C ARG A 50 6.37 -5.59 3.41
N VAL A 51 5.63 -4.70 4.06
CA VAL A 51 6.14 -3.84 5.14
C VAL A 51 5.45 -4.20 6.44
N VAL A 52 6.25 -4.53 7.45
CA VAL A 52 5.77 -4.75 8.81
C VAL A 52 6.29 -3.63 9.70
N HIS A 53 5.44 -3.14 10.59
CA HIS A 53 5.86 -2.19 11.61
C HIS A 53 5.22 -2.55 12.95
N GLN A 54 5.99 -2.46 14.02
CA GLN A 54 5.53 -2.74 15.36
C GLN A 54 5.98 -1.60 16.28
N VAL A 55 5.10 -1.23 17.19
CA VAL A 55 5.36 -0.26 18.24
C VAL A 55 5.03 -0.91 19.57
N GLU A 56 5.94 -0.83 20.53
CA GLU A 56 5.74 -1.37 21.86
C GLU A 56 4.81 -0.47 22.69
N GLN A 57 4.28 -1.03 23.78
CA GLN A 57 3.48 -0.28 24.72
C GLN A 57 4.28 0.93 25.26
N TRP A 58 3.60 2.05 25.49
CA TRP A 58 4.18 3.31 25.98
C TRP A 58 5.02 4.08 24.96
N LEU A 59 5.35 3.49 23.80
CA LEU A 59 6.15 4.09 22.74
C LEU A 59 5.33 4.61 21.54
N GLY A 60 3.99 4.57 21.61
CA GLY A 60 3.10 5.11 20.56
C GLY A 60 3.05 6.65 20.52
N ARG A 61 1.96 7.20 19.94
CA ARG A 61 1.62 8.64 19.79
C ARG A 61 2.07 9.32 18.51
N GLU A 62 3.09 8.79 17.85
CA GLU A 62 3.62 9.41 16.64
C GLU A 62 3.13 8.72 15.36
N TRP A 63 2.82 9.54 14.36
CA TRP A 63 2.53 9.06 13.02
C TRP A 63 3.85 8.80 12.29
N SER A 64 3.98 7.61 11.71
CA SER A 64 5.11 7.24 10.88
C SER A 64 4.63 6.87 9.48
N LYS A 65 5.28 7.43 8.46
CA LYS A 65 4.98 7.10 7.08
C LYS A 65 5.64 5.78 6.72
N LYS A 66 4.89 4.86 6.11
CA LYS A 66 5.39 3.63 5.49
C LYS A 66 5.27 3.77 3.99
N GLU A 67 6.33 3.42 3.28
CA GLU A 67 6.44 3.67 1.85
C GLU A 67 7.18 2.52 1.16
N VAL A 68 6.68 2.13 -0.01
CA VAL A 68 7.29 1.16 -0.92
C VAL A 68 7.28 1.76 -2.31
N ILE A 69 8.38 1.63 -3.03
CA ILE A 69 8.49 1.99 -4.44
C ILE A 69 8.90 0.73 -5.19
N ILE A 70 8.06 0.30 -6.13
CA ILE A 70 8.35 -0.83 -7.01
C ILE A 70 8.64 -0.25 -8.40
N THR A 71 9.85 -0.53 -8.89
CA THR A 71 10.35 -0.05 -10.19
C THR A 71 10.61 -1.17 -11.18
N LYS A 72 10.71 -2.42 -10.70
CA LYS A 72 10.97 -3.61 -11.52
C LYS A 72 9.76 -4.55 -11.43
N TYR A 73 9.05 -4.67 -12.53
CA TYR A 73 7.94 -5.59 -12.75
C TYR A 73 7.72 -5.69 -14.27
N PRO A 74 7.09 -6.76 -14.74
CA PRO A 74 6.75 -6.91 -16.16
C PRO A 74 5.77 -5.85 -16.67
N ASP A 75 5.82 -5.53 -17.97
CA ASP A 75 4.96 -4.50 -18.58
C ASP A 75 3.47 -4.89 -18.63
N ASP A 76 3.15 -6.17 -18.54
CA ASP A 76 1.80 -6.73 -18.66
C ASP A 76 1.04 -6.76 -17.32
N VAL A 77 1.03 -5.63 -16.62
CA VAL A 77 0.30 -5.46 -15.34
C VAL A 77 -1.21 -5.58 -15.56
N GLU A 78 -1.84 -6.50 -14.84
CA GLU A 78 -3.29 -6.72 -14.82
C GLU A 78 -4.01 -6.05 -13.65
N LYS A 79 -3.38 -6.03 -12.47
CA LYS A 79 -3.95 -5.41 -11.26
C LYS A 79 -2.91 -5.12 -10.20
N ILE A 80 -3.25 -4.18 -9.32
CA ILE A 80 -2.42 -3.79 -8.18
C ILE A 80 -3.22 -3.99 -6.88
N ILE A 81 -2.76 -4.90 -6.04
CA ILE A 81 -3.39 -5.19 -4.75
C ILE A 81 -2.63 -4.43 -3.66
N PHE A 82 -3.32 -3.51 -2.98
CA PHE A 82 -2.79 -2.76 -1.83
C PHE A 82 -3.55 -3.15 -0.57
N ARG A 83 -2.95 -3.98 0.28
CA ARG A 83 -3.60 -4.48 1.50
C ARG A 83 -2.89 -3.97 2.72
N HIS A 84 -3.65 -3.54 3.70
CA HIS A 84 -3.15 -3.20 5.01
C HIS A 84 -3.92 -3.94 6.11
N SER A 85 -3.29 -4.11 7.26
CA SER A 85 -3.92 -4.71 8.43
C SER A 85 -3.19 -4.28 9.69
N ALA A 86 -3.91 -4.30 10.80
CA ALA A 86 -3.34 -3.99 12.10
C ALA A 86 -4.05 -4.75 13.22
N GLN A 87 -3.30 -5.00 14.29
CA GLN A 87 -3.77 -5.66 15.51
C GLN A 87 -2.98 -5.13 16.71
N ASP A 88 -3.62 -5.06 17.88
CA ASP A 88 -2.93 -4.77 19.13
C ASP A 88 -2.20 -5.99 19.68
N THR A 89 -1.14 -5.78 20.45
CA THR A 89 -0.30 -6.85 20.99
C THR A 89 -0.84 -7.48 22.27
N HIS A 90 -1.87 -6.88 22.87
CA HIS A 90 -2.41 -7.29 24.17
C HIS A 90 -3.79 -7.97 24.09
N PHE A 91 -4.36 -8.09 22.89
CA PHE A 91 -5.69 -8.63 22.59
C PHE A 91 -6.81 -8.01 23.43
N TRP A 92 -6.72 -6.70 23.66
CA TRP A 92 -7.69 -5.97 24.46
C TRP A 92 -9.00 -5.75 23.69
N LYS A 93 -10.12 -5.89 24.41
CA LYS A 93 -11.44 -5.57 23.85
C LYS A 93 -11.50 -4.08 23.50
N GLY A 94 -11.53 -3.78 22.20
CA GLY A 94 -11.61 -2.42 21.68
C GLY A 94 -10.85 -2.25 20.38
N HIS A 95 -10.48 -1.01 20.07
CA HIS A 95 -9.76 -0.65 18.85
C HIS A 95 -8.32 -0.22 19.18
N TYR A 96 -7.51 -1.12 19.73
CA TYR A 96 -6.15 -0.81 20.17
C TYR A 96 -5.07 -1.05 19.10
N GLY A 97 -5.42 -1.71 18.01
CA GLY A 97 -4.51 -1.88 16.87
C GLY A 97 -4.10 -0.55 16.23
N MET A 98 -3.10 -0.63 15.36
CA MET A 98 -2.54 0.52 14.65
C MET A 98 -3.63 1.34 13.95
N LYS A 99 -3.52 2.67 14.03
CA LYS A 99 -4.30 3.62 13.25
C LYS A 99 -3.64 3.81 11.90
N MET A 100 -4.44 3.97 10.86
CA MET A 100 -4.01 4.07 9.47
C MET A 100 -4.74 5.27 8.84
N ALA A 101 -4.02 6.09 8.09
CA ALA A 101 -4.58 7.24 7.39
C ALA A 101 -3.74 7.62 6.16
N GLY A 102 -4.37 8.29 5.20
CA GLY A 102 -3.66 8.82 4.04
C GLY A 102 -2.99 7.75 3.17
N ALA A 103 -3.67 6.61 2.97
CA ALA A 103 -3.24 5.61 2.00
C ALA A 103 -3.22 6.23 0.60
N VAL A 104 -2.11 6.07 -0.11
CA VAL A 104 -1.91 6.59 -1.47
C VAL A 104 -1.24 5.52 -2.32
N VAL A 105 -1.85 5.24 -3.47
CA VAL A 105 -1.22 4.54 -4.59
C VAL A 105 -0.93 5.57 -5.67
N LYS A 106 0.35 5.83 -5.93
CA LYS A 106 0.81 6.79 -6.94
C LYS A 106 1.45 6.04 -8.10
N LEU A 107 0.88 6.23 -9.29
CA LEU A 107 1.43 5.76 -10.55
C LEU A 107 2.20 6.92 -11.18
N VAL A 108 3.49 6.73 -11.44
CA VAL A 108 4.32 7.73 -12.11
C VAL A 108 4.57 7.25 -13.53
N MET A 109 4.02 8.00 -14.47
CA MET A 109 4.26 7.84 -15.90
C MET A 109 5.47 8.69 -16.31
N GLU A 110 6.25 8.21 -17.25
CA GLU A 110 7.08 9.12 -18.05
C GLU A 110 6.16 9.89 -19.00
N SER A 111 6.50 11.13 -19.34
CA SER A 111 5.67 11.88 -20.29
C SER A 111 5.59 11.07 -21.58
N PRO A 112 4.39 10.88 -22.16
CA PRO A 112 4.32 10.32 -23.49
C PRO A 112 5.15 11.22 -24.40
N ASP A 113 6.07 10.63 -25.16
CA ASP A 113 6.44 11.25 -26.43
C ASP A 113 5.12 11.56 -27.14
N THR A 114 5.03 12.75 -27.73
CA THR A 114 3.80 13.51 -27.99
C THR A 114 2.76 12.81 -28.91
N ALA A 115 3.03 11.58 -29.33
CA ALA A 115 2.28 10.78 -30.28
C ALA A 115 1.14 9.93 -29.68
N ASP A 116 1.23 9.43 -28.44
CA ASP A 116 0.25 8.48 -27.91
C ASP A 116 -0.63 9.06 -26.78
N LYS A 117 -1.81 9.56 -27.16
CA LYS A 117 -2.85 10.02 -26.23
C LYS A 117 -3.84 8.90 -25.92
N GLY A 118 -3.44 7.98 -25.05
CA GLY A 118 -4.39 7.06 -24.40
C GLY A 118 -5.24 7.80 -23.36
N PHE A 119 -6.54 7.54 -23.32
CA PHE A 119 -7.44 8.01 -22.26
C PHE A 119 -7.54 6.95 -21.15
N PHE A 120 -7.71 7.40 -19.89
CA PHE A 120 -7.79 6.53 -18.71
C PHE A 120 -9.17 6.61 -18.06
N VAL A 121 -9.67 5.45 -17.64
CA VAL A 121 -10.83 5.33 -16.74
C VAL A 121 -10.32 4.71 -15.44
N ILE A 122 -10.60 5.38 -14.31
CA ILE A 122 -10.32 4.88 -12.97
C ILE A 122 -11.67 4.49 -12.37
N ASP A 123 -11.90 3.19 -12.16
CA ASP A 123 -13.10 2.65 -11.53
C ASP A 123 -12.89 2.39 -10.03
#